data_AF-A0A660UVM6-F1
#
_entry.id   AF-A0A660UVM6-F1
#
_cell.length_a   1.000
_cell.length_b   1.000
_cell.length_c   1.000
_cell.angle_alpha   90.00
_cell.angle_beta   90.00
_cell.angle_gamma   90.00
#
_symmetry.space_group_name_H-M   'P 1'
#
loop_
_entity.id
_entity.type
_entity.pdbx_description
1 polymer ?
#
loop_
_entity_poly.entity_id
_entity_poly.type
_entity_poly.pdbx_seq_one_letter_code
_entity_poly.pdbx_strand_id
1 'polypeptide(L)'
;MLDFILALTFFTSVCYAVLGKRFNHQRAAIGMSASIGAALSTGLIWWENKNGLTIRNLGPAALVLAMILIAIIIYKAIKQAGGSFSGGGLALGLFIMFIMLAGLDLPVDSEVINSLMVTALVVGFIALLLHHKTGSHNYPFLHSVQPRLSEIKDERAGMHRNRSISNQISKGFRKLRKDTDLIKERPQNINNTVAQIKRLLPAEGWLTQRMAALRKKAHQIRNGHVARLDETKDLTRKLPLSLKKKLSKDIVGRYNKIIDVDKHIERLDAMAMRNEKKIRELTQQAEQYALNYDYKGLTEIIERAKKLQDQNSQLFKTIDRMERKLSAIAQKVINETKRGESHEPEPNA
;
A
#
# COMPACT_ATOMS: atom_id res chain seq x y z
N MET A 1 10.15 -43.53 4.82
CA MET A 1 10.52 -42.97 3.48
C MET A 1 9.28 -42.47 2.73
N LEU A 2 8.18 -43.23 2.67
CA LEU A 2 6.93 -42.79 2.03
C LEU A 2 6.33 -41.52 2.68
N ASP A 3 6.40 -41.44 4.01
CA ASP A 3 5.97 -40.27 4.80
C ASP A 3 6.75 -38.99 4.48
N PHE A 4 8.04 -39.13 4.16
CA PHE A 4 8.87 -38.01 3.72
C PHE A 4 8.40 -37.45 2.38
N ILE A 5 8.12 -38.33 1.43
CA ILE A 5 7.72 -37.94 0.07
C ILE A 5 6.36 -37.24 0.11
N LEU A 6 5.43 -37.73 0.94
CA LEU A 6 4.13 -37.10 1.18
C LEU A 6 4.28 -35.71 1.81
N ALA A 7 5.03 -35.59 2.91
CA ALA A 7 5.29 -34.31 3.55
C ALA A 7 5.97 -33.31 2.60
N LEU A 8 6.97 -33.78 1.85
CA LEU A 8 7.72 -32.97 0.89
C LEU A 8 6.83 -32.41 -0.21
N THR A 9 5.99 -33.26 -0.78
CA THR A 9 5.08 -32.87 -1.87
C THR A 9 4.01 -31.91 -1.36
N PHE A 10 3.46 -32.17 -0.17
CA PHE A 10 2.47 -31.30 0.47
C PHE A 10 3.03 -29.91 0.76
N PHE A 11 4.14 -29.81 1.50
CA PHE A 11 4.71 -28.51 1.87
C PHE A 11 5.23 -27.75 0.66
N THR A 12 5.81 -28.44 -0.32
CA THR A 12 6.26 -27.80 -1.56
C THR A 12 5.08 -27.22 -2.34
N SER A 13 3.97 -27.96 -2.48
CA SER A 13 2.76 -27.49 -3.16
C SER A 13 2.15 -26.26 -2.49
N VAL A 14 2.01 -26.29 -1.15
CA VAL A 14 1.48 -25.14 -0.38
C VAL A 14 2.39 -23.92 -0.50
N CYS A 15 3.70 -24.10 -0.33
CA CYS A 15 4.66 -23.01 -0.48
C CYS A 15 4.66 -22.44 -1.90
N TYR A 16 4.54 -23.31 -2.91
CA TYR A 16 4.46 -22.89 -4.30
C TYR A 16 3.19 -22.10 -4.60
N ALA A 17 2.03 -22.49 -4.07
CA ALA A 17 0.79 -21.76 -4.27
C ALA A 17 0.87 -20.33 -3.69
N VAL A 18 1.47 -20.18 -2.50
CA VAL A 18 1.64 -18.88 -1.84
C VAL A 18 2.70 -18.02 -2.54
N LEU A 19 3.85 -18.59 -2.87
CA LEU A 19 4.97 -17.86 -3.49
C LEU A 19 4.74 -17.59 -4.97
N GLY A 20 4.08 -18.49 -5.70
CA GLY A 20 3.75 -18.36 -7.12
C GLY A 20 2.88 -17.14 -7.40
N LYS A 21 1.88 -16.88 -6.54
CA LYS A 21 1.04 -15.68 -6.62
C LYS A 21 1.83 -14.38 -6.35
N ARG A 22 2.84 -14.44 -5.47
CA ARG A 22 3.66 -13.27 -5.09
C ARG A 22 4.74 -12.95 -6.14
N PHE A 23 5.35 -13.97 -6.74
CA PHE A 23 6.45 -13.84 -7.68
C PHE A 23 6.03 -14.05 -9.14
N ASN A 24 4.72 -13.97 -9.43
CA ASN A 24 4.16 -14.08 -10.76
C ASN A 24 4.66 -15.32 -11.53
N HIS A 25 4.70 -16.48 -10.85
CA HIS A 25 5.15 -17.78 -11.38
C HIS A 25 6.61 -17.83 -11.90
N GLN A 26 7.48 -16.94 -11.45
CA GLN A 26 8.90 -16.98 -11.83
C GLN A 26 9.63 -18.25 -11.33
N ARG A 27 10.69 -18.66 -12.05
CA ARG A 27 11.54 -19.83 -11.71
C ARG A 27 12.07 -19.80 -10.27
N ALA A 28 12.25 -18.61 -9.70
CA ALA A 28 12.64 -18.42 -8.30
C ALA A 28 11.62 -18.98 -7.30
N ALA A 29 10.31 -18.91 -7.61
CA ALA A 29 9.26 -19.45 -6.75
C ALA A 29 9.34 -20.98 -6.62
N ILE A 30 9.69 -21.67 -7.71
CA ILE A 30 9.87 -23.13 -7.72
C ILE A 30 11.02 -23.51 -6.77
N GLY A 31 12.20 -22.91 -6.96
CA GLY A 31 13.37 -23.20 -6.13
C GLY A 31 13.17 -22.88 -4.65
N MET A 32 12.53 -21.75 -4.34
CA MET A 32 12.21 -21.38 -2.95
C MET A 32 11.16 -22.30 -2.33
N SER A 33 10.12 -22.68 -3.09
CA SER A 33 9.09 -23.59 -2.58
C SER A 33 9.63 -24.99 -2.28
N ALA A 34 10.52 -25.51 -3.14
CA ALA A 34 11.14 -26.82 -2.94
C ALA A 34 12.10 -26.84 -1.75
N SER A 35 12.91 -25.80 -1.59
CA SER A 35 13.85 -25.70 -0.46
C SER A 35 13.13 -25.54 0.90
N ILE A 36 12.07 -24.72 0.95
CA ILE A 36 11.25 -24.59 2.15
C ILE A 36 10.49 -25.90 2.43
N GLY A 37 9.92 -26.52 1.40
CA GLY A 37 9.24 -27.82 1.52
C GLY A 37 10.15 -28.91 2.07
N ALA A 38 11.40 -28.97 1.60
CA ALA A 38 12.39 -29.92 2.08
C ALA A 38 12.80 -29.68 3.53
N ALA A 39 13.03 -28.42 3.92
CA ALA A 39 13.37 -28.07 5.30
C ALA A 39 12.23 -28.45 6.27
N LEU A 40 10.98 -28.13 5.93
CA LEU A 40 9.81 -28.46 6.75
C LEU A 40 9.60 -29.98 6.87
N SER A 41 9.76 -30.71 5.78
CA SER A 41 9.60 -32.16 5.76
C SER A 41 10.66 -32.87 6.59
N THR A 42 11.91 -32.40 6.52
CA THR A 42 13.01 -32.94 7.32
C THR A 42 12.79 -32.65 8.81
N GLY A 43 12.34 -31.44 9.15
CA GLY A 43 12.01 -31.08 10.53
C GLY A 43 10.85 -31.91 11.10
N LEU A 44 9.83 -32.21 10.27
CA LEU A 44 8.69 -33.04 10.68
C LEU A 44 9.13 -34.48 10.99
N ILE A 45 9.96 -35.08 10.13
CA ILE A 45 10.47 -36.44 10.37
C ILE A 45 11.37 -36.51 11.59
N TRP A 46 12.24 -35.51 11.76
CA TRP A 46 13.11 -35.45 12.93
C TRP A 46 12.30 -35.38 14.22
N TRP A 47 11.21 -34.60 14.23
CA TRP A 47 10.30 -34.49 15.36
C TRP A 47 9.50 -35.79 15.60
N GLU A 48 9.02 -36.45 14.55
CA GLU A 48 8.33 -37.75 14.61
C GLU A 48 9.25 -38.83 15.20
N ASN A 49 10.50 -38.90 14.74
CA ASN A 49 11.48 -39.85 15.24
C ASN A 49 11.82 -39.62 16.71
N LYS A 50 11.82 -38.36 17.17
CA LYS A 50 12.14 -38.02 18.57
C LYS A 50 10.98 -38.30 19.53
N ASN A 51 9.73 -38.13 19.09
CA ASN A 51 8.56 -38.21 19.96
C ASN A 51 7.76 -39.50 19.81
N GLY A 52 8.10 -40.37 18.85
CA GLY A 52 7.40 -41.63 18.59
C GLY A 52 5.95 -41.45 18.08
N LEU A 53 5.57 -40.23 17.71
CA LEU A 53 4.24 -39.89 17.23
C LEU A 53 4.19 -40.02 15.71
N THR A 54 3.57 -41.09 15.22
CA THR A 54 3.42 -41.34 13.78
C THR A 54 2.45 -40.36 13.13
N ILE A 55 2.66 -40.01 11.84
CA ILE A 55 1.76 -39.13 11.04
C ILE A 55 0.27 -39.53 11.15
N ARG A 56 -0.01 -40.82 11.36
CA ARG A 56 -1.36 -41.35 11.60
C ARG A 56 -2.04 -40.81 12.86
N ASN A 57 -1.29 -40.58 13.93
CA ASN A 57 -1.76 -39.94 15.17
C ASN A 57 -1.67 -38.41 15.11
N LEU A 58 -1.05 -37.88 14.06
CA LEU A 58 -0.99 -36.45 13.78
C LEU A 58 -2.32 -35.91 13.25
N GLY A 59 -3.32 -36.74 12.94
CA GLY A 59 -4.61 -36.29 12.38
C GLY A 59 -5.19 -35.06 13.08
N PRO A 60 -5.32 -35.07 14.43
CA PRO A 60 -5.70 -33.91 15.23
C PRO A 60 -4.72 -32.72 15.12
N ALA A 61 -3.42 -32.96 15.33
CA ALA A 61 -2.41 -31.90 15.40
C ALA A 61 -2.15 -31.24 14.03
N ALA A 62 -2.14 -32.01 12.96
CA ALA A 62 -2.04 -31.55 11.58
C ALA A 62 -3.26 -30.72 11.18
N LEU A 63 -4.45 -31.11 11.65
CA LEU A 63 -5.66 -30.34 11.45
C LEU A 63 -5.56 -28.98 12.15
N VAL A 64 -5.08 -28.93 13.41
CA VAL A 64 -4.81 -27.67 14.12
C VAL A 64 -3.76 -26.81 13.39
N LEU A 65 -2.70 -27.41 12.87
CA LEU A 65 -1.63 -26.68 12.17
C LEU A 65 -2.09 -26.11 10.81
N ALA A 66 -2.87 -26.88 10.05
CA ALA A 66 -3.50 -26.44 8.81
C ALA A 66 -4.49 -25.29 9.07
N MET A 67 -5.28 -25.44 10.13
CA MET A 67 -6.18 -24.44 10.67
C MET A 67 -5.39 -23.13 10.98
N ILE A 68 -4.29 -23.18 11.73
CA ILE A 68 -3.48 -21.98 12.06
C ILE A 68 -2.95 -21.31 10.78
N LEU A 69 -2.48 -22.11 9.81
CA LEU A 69 -2.00 -21.59 8.52
C LEU A 69 -3.09 -20.86 7.74
N ILE A 70 -4.31 -21.42 7.70
CA ILE A 70 -5.47 -20.79 7.06
C ILE A 70 -5.79 -19.46 7.75
N ALA A 71 -5.80 -19.42 9.08
CA ALA A 71 -6.03 -18.19 9.84
C ALA A 71 -4.99 -17.09 9.52
N ILE A 72 -3.70 -17.46 9.42
CA ILE A 72 -2.62 -16.53 9.04
C ILE A 72 -2.79 -16.02 7.60
N ILE A 73 -3.20 -16.88 6.67
CA ILE A 73 -3.45 -16.50 5.26
C ILE A 73 -4.63 -15.52 5.18
N ILE A 74 -5.74 -15.82 5.87
CA ILE A 74 -6.93 -14.96 5.92
C ILE A 74 -6.56 -13.59 6.54
N TYR A 75 -5.82 -13.58 7.64
CA TYR A 75 -5.36 -12.34 8.26
C TYR A 75 -4.51 -11.49 7.32
N LYS A 76 -3.57 -12.11 6.59
CA LYS A 76 -2.76 -11.39 5.60
C LYS A 76 -3.58 -10.85 4.43
N ALA A 77 -4.57 -11.61 3.95
CA ALA A 77 -5.48 -11.18 2.89
C ALA A 77 -6.31 -9.96 3.31
N ILE A 78 -6.87 -9.97 4.52
CA ILE A 78 -7.63 -8.84 5.10
C ILE A 78 -6.74 -7.61 5.26
N LYS A 79 -5.52 -7.78 5.78
CA LYS A 79 -4.55 -6.69 5.93
C LYS A 79 -4.14 -6.08 4.60
N GLN A 80 -3.98 -6.90 3.56
CA GLN A 80 -3.60 -6.44 2.22
C GLN A 80 -4.76 -5.71 1.51
N ALA A 81 -6.00 -6.04 1.83
CA ALA A 81 -7.20 -5.34 1.36
C ALA A 81 -7.46 -4.00 2.09
N GLY A 82 -6.56 -3.57 2.97
CA GLY A 82 -6.70 -2.33 3.74
C GLY A 82 -7.56 -2.47 5.01
N GLY A 83 -7.88 -3.70 5.43
CA GLY A 83 -8.62 -3.96 6.66
C GLY A 83 -7.80 -3.63 7.92
N SER A 84 -8.46 -3.03 8.92
CA SER A 84 -7.86 -2.72 10.21
C SER A 84 -7.57 -3.99 11.04
N PHE A 85 -6.75 -3.88 12.09
CA PHE A 85 -6.41 -4.97 13.03
C PHE A 85 -7.64 -5.69 13.63
N SER A 86 -8.84 -5.09 13.55
CA SER A 86 -10.10 -5.67 14.01
C SER A 86 -10.47 -7.01 13.36
N GLY A 87 -10.10 -7.24 12.09
CA GLY A 87 -10.38 -8.49 11.39
C GLY A 87 -9.60 -9.70 11.93
N GLY A 88 -8.46 -9.46 12.59
CA GLY A 88 -7.64 -10.52 13.19
C GLY A 88 -8.30 -11.17 14.41
N GLY A 89 -9.00 -10.38 15.23
CA GLY A 89 -9.70 -10.88 16.42
C GLY A 89 -10.89 -11.78 16.07
N LEU A 90 -11.67 -11.40 15.04
CA LEU A 90 -12.78 -12.22 14.54
C LEU A 90 -12.32 -13.54 13.93
N ALA A 91 -11.22 -13.51 13.16
CA ALA A 91 -10.63 -14.72 12.60
C ALA A 91 -10.15 -15.66 13.71
N LEU A 92 -9.52 -15.13 14.77
CA LEU A 92 -9.11 -15.91 15.95
C LEU A 92 -10.30 -16.46 16.76
N GLY A 93 -11.38 -15.70 16.91
CA GLY A 93 -12.58 -16.17 17.60
C GLY A 93 -13.26 -17.33 16.87
N LEU A 94 -13.46 -17.20 15.54
CA LEU A 94 -14.00 -18.27 14.70
C LEU A 94 -13.09 -19.49 14.68
N PHE A 95 -11.78 -19.26 14.73
CA PHE A 95 -10.78 -20.30 14.80
C PHE A 95 -10.93 -21.21 16.03
N ILE A 96 -11.02 -20.60 17.21
CA ILE A 96 -11.20 -21.32 18.48
C ILE A 96 -12.53 -22.06 18.49
N MET A 97 -13.60 -21.45 17.96
CA MET A 97 -14.91 -22.08 17.83
C MET A 97 -14.86 -23.35 16.97
N PHE A 98 -14.12 -23.33 15.85
CA PHE A 98 -13.95 -24.51 14.99
C PHE A 98 -13.16 -25.63 15.65
N ILE A 99 -12.16 -25.31 16.48
CA ILE A 99 -11.41 -26.32 17.25
C ILE A 99 -12.31 -27.04 18.24
N MET A 100 -13.18 -26.29 18.95
CA MET A 100 -14.16 -26.86 19.88
C MET A 100 -15.20 -27.74 19.14
N LEU A 101 -15.69 -27.29 17.98
CA LEU A 101 -16.65 -28.05 17.18
C LEU A 101 -16.05 -29.36 16.63
N ALA A 102 -14.73 -29.40 16.39
CA ALA A 102 -14.02 -30.57 15.91
C ALA A 102 -13.78 -31.64 16.99
N GLY A 103 -14.22 -31.42 18.24
CA GLY A 103 -14.07 -32.38 19.34
C GLY A 103 -12.62 -32.63 19.75
N LEU A 104 -11.75 -31.63 19.56
CA LEU A 104 -10.35 -31.70 19.95
C LEU A 104 -10.21 -31.38 21.44
N ASP A 105 -9.93 -32.40 22.25
CA ASP A 105 -9.62 -32.24 23.68
C ASP A 105 -8.27 -31.53 23.82
N LEU A 106 -8.31 -30.20 23.94
CA LEU A 106 -7.17 -29.40 24.35
C LEU A 106 -6.90 -29.67 25.84
N PRO A 107 -5.65 -29.94 26.25
CA PRO A 107 -5.27 -30.11 27.66
C PRO A 107 -5.21 -28.74 28.36
N VAL A 108 -6.28 -27.97 28.25
CA VAL A 108 -6.45 -26.64 28.82
C VAL A 108 -7.83 -26.61 29.44
N ASP A 109 -7.92 -26.05 30.64
CA ASP A 109 -9.16 -26.01 31.38
C ASP A 109 -10.28 -25.32 30.55
N SER A 110 -11.43 -25.98 30.47
CA SER A 110 -12.55 -25.56 29.60
C SER A 110 -13.04 -24.14 29.91
N GLU A 111 -12.86 -23.71 31.16
CA GLU A 111 -13.20 -22.38 31.64
C GLU A 111 -12.28 -21.30 31.06
N VAL A 112 -10.98 -21.59 30.92
CA VAL A 112 -10.01 -20.67 30.32
C VAL A 112 -10.29 -20.49 28.83
N ILE A 113 -10.62 -21.55 28.10
CA ILE A 113 -10.91 -21.47 26.66
C ILE A 113 -12.19 -20.66 26.42
N ASN A 114 -13.24 -20.88 27.22
CA ASN A 114 -14.49 -20.12 27.12
C ASN A 114 -14.27 -18.63 27.41
N SER A 115 -13.51 -18.29 28.44
CA SER A 115 -13.22 -16.88 28.76
C SER A 115 -12.44 -16.17 27.64
N LEU A 116 -11.48 -16.87 27.02
CA LEU A 116 -10.68 -16.36 25.91
C LEU A 116 -11.53 -16.18 24.64
N MET A 117 -12.42 -17.14 24.35
CA MET A 117 -13.33 -17.09 23.21
C MET A 117 -14.31 -15.93 23.32
N VAL A 118 -14.96 -15.77 24.48
CA VAL A 118 -15.91 -14.67 24.74
C VAL A 118 -15.18 -13.33 24.62
N THR A 119 -14.00 -13.20 25.21
CA THR A 119 -13.20 -11.97 25.13
C THR A 119 -12.83 -11.62 23.69
N ALA A 120 -12.36 -12.60 22.91
CA ALA A 120 -11.99 -12.39 21.51
C ALA A 120 -13.19 -11.99 20.64
N LEU A 121 -14.36 -12.62 20.84
CA LEU A 121 -15.60 -12.29 20.14
C LEU A 121 -16.11 -10.90 20.52
N VAL A 122 -16.12 -10.55 21.81
CA VAL A 122 -16.57 -9.24 22.29
C VAL A 122 -15.66 -8.13 21.74
N VAL A 123 -14.33 -8.30 21.81
CA VAL A 123 -13.38 -7.33 21.23
C VAL A 123 -13.55 -7.21 19.73
N GLY A 124 -13.71 -8.34 19.02
CA GLY A 124 -13.97 -8.36 17.58
C GLY A 124 -15.27 -7.64 17.20
N PHE A 125 -16.34 -7.86 17.97
CA PHE A 125 -17.64 -7.26 17.75
C PHE A 125 -17.65 -5.76 18.07
N ILE A 126 -17.05 -5.34 19.18
CA ILE A 126 -16.88 -3.92 19.54
C ILE A 126 -16.06 -3.21 18.46
N ALA A 127 -14.97 -3.82 18.00
CA ALA A 127 -14.15 -3.25 16.94
C ALA A 127 -14.91 -3.14 15.61
N LEU A 128 -15.77 -4.11 15.29
CA LEU A 128 -16.64 -4.08 14.12
C LEU A 128 -17.72 -2.99 14.22
N LEU A 129 -18.35 -2.82 15.38
CA LEU A 129 -19.33 -1.76 15.65
C LEU A 129 -18.70 -0.35 15.64
N LEU A 130 -17.50 -0.20 16.20
CA LEU A 130 -16.75 1.06 16.16
C LEU A 130 -16.33 1.42 14.73
N HIS A 131 -16.00 0.43 13.90
CA HIS A 131 -15.72 0.65 12.48
C HIS A 131 -16.97 1.01 11.69
N HIS A 132 -18.13 0.47 12.07
CA HIS A 132 -19.40 0.79 11.42
C HIS A 132 -19.85 2.24 11.68
N LYS A 133 -19.49 2.85 12.82
CA LYS A 133 -19.88 4.24 13.15
C LYS A 133 -19.08 5.32 12.42
N THR A 134 -17.89 5.02 11.90
CA THR A 134 -17.14 5.96 11.03
C THR A 134 -17.44 5.76 9.54
N GLY A 135 -18.30 4.80 9.18
CA GLY A 135 -18.68 4.46 7.81
C GLY A 135 -20.13 4.83 7.44
N SER A 136 -20.71 5.88 8.04
CA SER A 136 -21.99 6.41 7.55
C SER A 136 -21.76 7.44 6.44
N HIS A 137 -21.41 6.95 5.25
CA HIS A 137 -21.87 7.53 3.99
C HIS A 137 -22.35 6.37 3.12
N ASN A 138 -23.67 6.24 3.05
CA ASN A 138 -24.42 5.42 2.10
C ASN A 138 -23.77 5.46 0.71
N TYR A 139 -23.70 4.33 0.01
CA TYR A 139 -24.65 4.02 -1.07
C TYR A 139 -24.58 2.53 -1.48
N PRO A 140 -25.73 1.86 -1.65
CA PRO A 140 -25.84 0.68 -2.48
C PRO A 140 -26.06 1.08 -3.95
N PHE A 141 -25.53 0.25 -4.85
CA PHE A 141 -26.00 -0.08 -6.21
C PHE A 141 -26.31 1.01 -7.27
N LEU A 142 -25.67 0.81 -8.45
CA LEU A 142 -26.06 1.22 -9.81
C LEU A 142 -26.68 2.62 -10.01
N HIS A 143 -25.85 3.62 -10.34
CA HIS A 143 -26.19 4.66 -11.33
C HIS A 143 -24.96 5.47 -11.76
N SER A 144 -24.86 5.72 -13.06
CA SER A 144 -24.13 6.77 -13.80
C SER A 144 -22.94 7.49 -13.11
N VAL A 145 -21.77 7.34 -13.71
CA VAL A 145 -20.52 8.03 -13.39
C VAL A 145 -20.65 9.55 -13.58
N GLN A 146 -21.03 10.26 -12.51
CA GLN A 146 -20.78 11.70 -12.37
C GLN A 146 -19.78 11.94 -11.21
N PRO A 147 -18.57 12.44 -11.47
CA PRO A 147 -17.65 12.81 -10.39
C PRO A 147 -18.15 14.08 -9.70
N ARG A 148 -18.37 14.00 -8.38
CA ARG A 148 -18.87 15.11 -7.55
C ARG A 148 -17.83 16.24 -7.45
N LEU A 149 -18.29 17.44 -7.78
CA LEU A 149 -17.53 18.71 -7.81
C LEU A 149 -16.92 19.13 -6.45
N SER A 150 -17.44 18.59 -5.34
CA SER A 150 -17.03 18.96 -3.97
C SER A 150 -15.62 18.47 -3.62
N GLU A 151 -15.20 17.31 -4.14
CA GLU A 151 -13.90 16.71 -3.85
C GLU A 151 -12.73 17.54 -4.46
N ILE A 152 -13.00 18.24 -5.57
CA ILE A 152 -12.01 19.10 -6.28
C ILE A 152 -11.77 20.42 -5.54
N LYS A 153 -12.76 20.90 -4.76
CA LYS A 153 -12.69 22.21 -4.07
C LYS A 153 -11.86 22.13 -2.80
N ASP A 154 -12.00 21.06 -2.01
CA ASP A 154 -11.18 20.81 -0.82
C ASP A 154 -9.72 20.49 -1.17
N GLU A 155 -9.46 19.93 -2.36
CA GLU A 155 -8.12 19.58 -2.85
C GLU A 155 -7.23 20.80 -3.14
N ARG A 156 -7.80 21.94 -3.57
CA ARG A 156 -7.05 23.19 -3.79
C ARG A 156 -6.45 23.73 -2.49
N ALA A 157 -7.13 23.54 -1.36
CA ALA A 157 -6.62 23.96 -0.05
C ALA A 157 -5.37 23.16 0.35
N GLY A 158 -5.33 21.85 0.05
CA GLY A 158 -4.16 21.00 0.28
C GLY A 158 -2.92 21.41 -0.53
N MET A 159 -3.11 21.86 -1.77
CA MET A 159 -2.02 22.32 -2.66
C MET A 159 -1.31 23.58 -2.12
N HIS A 160 -2.06 24.55 -1.57
CA HIS A 160 -1.48 25.75 -0.97
C HIS A 160 -0.70 25.43 0.31
N ARG A 161 -1.16 24.45 1.10
CA ARG A 161 -0.46 23.96 2.28
C ARG A 161 0.93 23.42 1.93
N ASN A 162 1.09 22.72 0.81
CA ASN A 162 2.38 22.09 0.44
C ASN A 162 3.46 23.08 0.00
N ARG A 163 3.11 24.14 -0.73
CA ARG A 163 4.08 25.21 -1.05
C ARG A 163 4.55 25.93 0.20
N SER A 164 3.66 26.14 1.16
CA SER A 164 4.02 26.73 2.45
C SER A 164 5.00 25.84 3.22
N ILE A 165 4.79 24.51 3.19
CA ILE A 165 5.65 23.52 3.85
C ILE A 165 7.06 23.53 3.23
N SER A 166 7.19 23.46 1.89
CA SER A 166 8.52 23.51 1.26
C SER A 166 9.29 24.79 1.65
N ASN A 167 8.61 25.93 1.65
CA ASN A 167 9.23 27.22 2.02
C ASN A 167 9.59 27.28 3.51
N GLN A 168 8.74 26.76 4.38
CA GLN A 168 9.02 26.67 5.83
C GLN A 168 10.22 25.77 6.10
N ILE A 169 10.32 24.61 5.43
CA ILE A 169 11.45 23.70 5.58
C ILE A 169 12.74 24.37 5.10
N SER A 170 12.75 25.01 3.94
CA SER A 170 13.95 25.73 3.45
C SER A 170 14.38 26.86 4.38
N LYS A 171 13.43 27.61 4.97
CA LYS A 171 13.73 28.61 6.00
C LYS A 171 14.30 27.96 7.27
N GLY A 172 13.76 26.83 7.68
CA GLY A 172 14.24 26.04 8.82
C GLY A 172 15.69 25.59 8.64
N PHE A 173 16.05 25.04 7.48
CA PHE A 173 17.45 24.66 7.20
C PHE A 173 18.41 25.86 7.18
N ARG A 174 17.97 27.04 6.71
CA ARG A 174 18.78 28.26 6.81
C ARG A 174 19.03 28.67 8.25
N LYS A 175 18.01 28.56 9.12
CA LYS A 175 18.17 28.83 10.56
C LYS A 175 19.08 27.79 11.21
N LEU A 176 18.85 26.51 10.94
CA LEU A 176 19.67 25.41 11.44
C LEU A 176 21.14 25.58 11.07
N ARG A 177 21.44 26.01 9.84
CA ARG A 177 22.83 26.28 9.41
C ARG A 177 23.48 27.38 10.24
N LYS A 178 22.78 28.50 10.46
CA LYS A 178 23.27 29.58 11.35
C LYS A 178 23.49 29.08 12.77
N ASP A 179 22.57 28.27 13.27
CA ASP A 179 22.69 27.66 14.60
C ASP A 179 23.87 26.68 14.66
N THR A 180 24.18 25.99 13.55
CA THR A 180 25.31 25.05 13.43
C THR A 180 26.65 25.77 13.41
N ASP A 181 26.73 26.92 12.75
CA ASP A 181 27.92 27.78 12.82
C ASP A 181 28.22 28.19 14.28
N LEU A 182 27.17 28.35 15.11
CA LEU A 182 27.26 28.60 16.56
C LEU A 182 27.52 27.34 17.41
N ILE A 183 27.29 26.12 16.89
CA ILE A 183 27.60 24.87 17.64
C ILE A 183 29.10 24.75 17.88
N LYS A 184 29.93 25.30 16.98
CA LYS A 184 31.39 25.37 17.17
C LYS A 184 31.76 26.10 18.48
N GLU A 185 30.90 27.00 18.94
CA GLU A 185 31.05 27.77 20.18
C GLU A 185 30.29 27.14 21.37
N ARG A 186 29.24 26.33 21.11
CA ARG A 186 28.37 25.73 22.14
C ARG A 186 28.03 24.26 21.85
N PRO A 187 28.84 23.30 22.33
CA PRO A 187 28.68 21.87 22.03
C PRO A 187 27.41 21.24 22.64
N GLN A 188 26.87 21.85 23.70
CA GLN A 188 25.62 21.42 24.36
C GLN A 188 24.36 21.46 23.46
N ASN A 189 24.41 22.08 22.29
CA ASN A 189 23.28 22.17 21.36
C ASN A 189 23.17 21.02 20.33
N ILE A 190 24.12 20.08 20.27
CA ILE A 190 24.16 19.01 19.24
C ILE A 190 22.86 18.20 19.17
N ASN A 191 22.35 17.77 20.33
CA ASN A 191 21.14 16.95 20.40
C ASN A 191 19.91 17.68 19.86
N ASN A 192 19.86 19.00 20.07
CA ASN A 192 18.80 19.85 19.53
C ASN A 192 18.92 19.95 17.99
N THR A 193 20.13 20.04 17.45
CA THR A 193 20.37 20.09 16.00
C THR A 193 19.94 18.81 15.30
N VAL A 194 20.26 17.63 15.85
CA VAL A 194 19.77 16.35 15.29
C VAL A 194 18.25 16.27 15.35
N ALA A 195 17.65 16.67 16.48
CA ALA A 195 16.19 16.71 16.60
C ALA A 195 15.54 17.67 15.58
N GLN A 196 16.18 18.81 15.30
CA GLN A 196 15.72 19.75 14.28
C GLN A 196 15.91 19.21 12.86
N ILE A 197 17.01 18.51 12.55
CA ILE A 197 17.20 17.81 11.26
C ILE A 197 16.07 16.80 11.04
N LYS A 198 15.74 15.99 12.05
CA LYS A 198 14.63 15.03 11.99
C LYS A 198 13.26 15.69 11.77
N ARG A 199 13.06 16.89 12.33
CA ARG A 199 11.81 17.66 12.15
C ARG A 199 11.74 18.35 10.78
N LEU A 200 12.87 18.75 10.22
CA LEU A 200 12.96 19.52 8.97
C LEU A 200 13.05 18.63 7.73
N LEU A 201 13.74 17.50 7.83
CA LEU A 201 13.62 16.46 6.81
C LEU A 201 12.16 15.98 6.85
N PRO A 202 11.43 16.05 5.73
CA PRO A 202 10.01 15.72 5.71
C PRO A 202 9.83 14.35 6.34
N ALA A 203 8.96 14.28 7.36
CA ALA A 203 8.69 13.09 8.15
C ALA A 203 8.66 11.87 7.22
N GLU A 204 9.58 10.92 7.46
CA GLU A 204 9.73 9.74 6.61
C GLU A 204 8.34 9.18 6.23
N GLY A 205 8.09 9.05 4.93
CA GLY A 205 6.82 8.55 4.41
C GLY A 205 5.83 9.63 3.93
N TRP A 206 6.06 10.93 4.13
CA TRP A 206 5.20 11.97 3.55
C TRP A 206 5.20 11.94 2.01
N LEU A 207 6.39 11.77 1.40
CA LEU A 207 6.56 11.66 -0.05
C LEU A 207 5.82 10.43 -0.57
N THR A 208 5.99 9.29 0.11
CA THR A 208 5.27 8.04 -0.17
C THR A 208 3.76 8.21 -0.08
N GLN A 209 3.23 8.88 0.95
CA GLN A 209 1.80 9.16 1.09
C GLN A 209 1.30 10.03 -0.07
N ARG A 210 2.05 11.07 -0.45
CA ARG A 210 1.66 11.94 -1.57
C ARG A 210 1.70 11.22 -2.91
N MET A 211 2.67 10.34 -3.13
CA MET A 211 2.71 9.48 -4.31
C MET A 211 1.56 8.47 -4.31
N ALA A 212 1.17 7.91 -3.16
CA ALA A 212 -0.01 7.05 -3.05
C ALA A 212 -1.31 7.77 -3.43
N ALA A 213 -1.49 9.01 -2.98
CA ALA A 213 -2.63 9.84 -3.38
C ALA A 213 -2.62 10.13 -4.89
N LEU A 214 -1.46 10.48 -5.46
CA LEU A 214 -1.32 10.72 -6.90
C LEU A 214 -1.64 9.46 -7.73
N ARG A 215 -1.13 8.28 -7.30
CA ARG A 215 -1.43 6.99 -7.95
C ARG A 215 -2.92 6.68 -7.89
N LYS A 216 -3.57 6.87 -6.74
CA LYS A 216 -5.01 6.67 -6.59
C LYS A 216 -5.80 7.53 -7.58
N LYS A 217 -5.44 8.81 -7.69
CA LYS A 217 -6.09 9.76 -8.61
C LYS A 217 -5.89 9.38 -10.08
N ALA A 218 -4.66 9.04 -10.47
CA ALA A 218 -4.38 8.58 -11.82
C ALA A 218 -5.15 7.30 -12.17
N HIS A 219 -5.25 6.36 -11.22
CA HIS A 219 -6.02 5.14 -11.39
C HIS A 219 -7.51 5.40 -11.55
N GLN A 220 -8.10 6.30 -10.75
CA GLN A 220 -9.49 6.72 -10.91
C GLN A 220 -9.75 7.33 -12.30
N ILE A 221 -8.87 8.21 -12.76
CA ILE A 221 -8.98 8.84 -14.09
C ILE A 221 -8.88 7.79 -15.19
N ARG A 222 -7.94 6.86 -15.08
CA ARG A 222 -7.78 5.75 -16.02
C ARG A 222 -9.03 4.89 -16.09
N ASN A 223 -9.57 4.49 -14.94
CA ASN A 223 -10.77 3.65 -14.90
C ASN A 223 -11.98 4.37 -15.51
N GLY A 224 -12.13 5.68 -15.25
CA GLY A 224 -13.17 6.50 -15.89
C GLY A 224 -12.99 6.61 -17.41
N HIS A 225 -11.75 6.68 -17.91
CA HIS A 225 -11.47 6.66 -19.34
C HIS A 225 -11.74 5.30 -19.97
N VAL A 226 -11.33 4.20 -19.32
CA VAL A 226 -11.56 2.83 -19.81
C VAL A 226 -13.06 2.55 -19.92
N ALA A 227 -13.85 2.89 -18.90
CA ALA A 227 -15.30 2.72 -18.92
C ALA A 227 -15.95 3.40 -20.15
N ARG A 228 -15.51 4.62 -20.49
CA ARG A 228 -16.03 5.35 -21.66
C ARG A 228 -15.53 4.80 -22.98
N LEU A 229 -14.30 4.28 -23.01
CA LEU A 229 -13.81 3.59 -24.20
C LEU A 229 -14.66 2.35 -24.49
N ASP A 230 -15.09 1.64 -23.45
CA ASP A 230 -16.00 0.50 -23.59
C ASP A 230 -17.39 0.95 -24.06
N GLU A 231 -17.96 2.01 -23.48
CA GLU A 231 -19.25 2.60 -23.95
C GLU A 231 -19.18 3.03 -25.42
N THR A 232 -18.11 3.75 -25.80
CA THR A 232 -17.93 4.19 -27.18
C THR A 232 -17.70 3.02 -28.13
N LYS A 233 -17.04 1.95 -27.70
CA LYS A 233 -16.82 0.74 -28.51
C LYS A 233 -18.15 0.10 -28.95
N ASP A 234 -19.14 0.06 -28.07
CA ASP A 234 -20.47 -0.47 -28.39
C ASP A 234 -21.22 0.43 -29.39
N LEU A 235 -21.15 1.76 -29.22
CA LEU A 235 -21.68 2.72 -30.20
C LEU A 235 -20.95 2.61 -31.54
N THR A 236 -19.64 2.38 -31.51
CA THR A 236 -18.82 2.29 -32.73
C THR A 236 -19.19 1.06 -33.57
N ARG A 237 -19.74 -0.01 -32.99
CA ARG A 237 -20.16 -1.20 -33.76
C ARG A 237 -21.20 -0.85 -34.83
N LYS A 238 -22.09 0.10 -34.54
CA LYS A 238 -23.18 0.55 -35.42
C LYS A 238 -22.76 1.55 -36.51
N LEU A 239 -21.52 2.06 -36.46
CA LEU A 239 -21.04 3.10 -37.38
C LEU A 239 -20.47 2.55 -38.72
N PRO A 240 -20.48 3.36 -39.80
CA PRO A 240 -19.80 3.07 -41.06
C PRO A 240 -18.28 2.90 -40.90
N LEU A 241 -17.66 2.12 -41.80
CA LEU A 241 -16.23 1.76 -41.75
C LEU A 241 -15.27 2.97 -41.77
N SER A 242 -15.60 4.03 -42.50
CA SER A 242 -14.79 5.25 -42.57
C SER A 242 -14.73 5.98 -41.22
N LEU A 243 -15.86 6.08 -40.52
CA LEU A 243 -15.95 6.68 -39.18
C LEU A 243 -15.28 5.80 -38.13
N LYS A 244 -15.44 4.47 -38.20
CA LYS A 244 -14.74 3.50 -37.33
C LYS A 244 -13.22 3.71 -37.34
N LYS A 245 -12.61 3.90 -38.51
CA LYS A 245 -11.16 4.10 -38.64
C LYS A 245 -10.68 5.40 -37.97
N LYS A 246 -11.43 6.50 -38.13
CA LYS A 246 -11.12 7.79 -37.50
C LYS A 246 -11.26 7.71 -35.97
N LEU A 247 -12.32 7.07 -35.48
CA LEU A 247 -12.61 6.91 -34.06
C LEU A 247 -11.58 6.02 -33.37
N SER A 248 -11.19 4.90 -34.02
CA SER A 248 -10.11 4.03 -33.53
C SER A 248 -8.79 4.79 -33.39
N LYS A 249 -8.42 5.63 -34.36
CA LYS A 249 -7.20 6.45 -34.29
C LYS A 249 -7.25 7.44 -33.13
N ASP A 250 -8.39 8.08 -32.87
CA ASP A 250 -8.56 8.98 -31.72
C ASP A 250 -8.47 8.23 -30.38
N ILE A 251 -9.13 7.06 -30.28
CA ILE A 251 -9.10 6.20 -29.09
C ILE A 251 -7.66 5.79 -28.76
N VAL A 252 -6.92 5.27 -29.74
CA VAL A 252 -5.51 4.89 -29.55
C VAL A 252 -4.67 6.09 -29.13
N GLY A 253 -4.91 7.27 -29.73
CA GLY A 253 -4.24 8.51 -29.33
C GLY A 253 -4.52 8.93 -27.88
N ARG A 254 -5.76 8.78 -27.40
CA ARG A 254 -6.13 9.05 -26.00
C ARG A 254 -5.49 8.02 -25.05
N TYR A 255 -5.48 6.75 -25.42
CA TYR A 255 -4.90 5.68 -24.61
C TYR A 255 -3.38 5.86 -24.43
N ASN A 256 -2.67 6.19 -25.51
CA ASN A 256 -1.22 6.45 -25.46
C ASN A 256 -0.89 7.60 -24.51
N LYS A 257 -1.71 8.66 -24.47
CA LYS A 257 -1.52 9.78 -23.52
C LYS A 257 -1.66 9.32 -22.06
N ILE A 258 -2.57 8.38 -21.76
CA ILE A 258 -2.74 7.84 -20.41
C ILE A 258 -1.56 6.94 -20.04
N ILE A 259 -1.07 6.12 -20.96
CA ILE A 259 0.15 5.31 -20.74
C ILE A 259 1.35 6.22 -20.42
N ASP A 260 1.53 7.32 -21.16
CA ASP A 260 2.64 8.24 -20.93
C ASP A 260 2.55 8.91 -19.56
N VAL A 261 1.32 9.22 -19.12
CA VAL A 261 1.02 9.72 -17.78
C VAL A 261 1.41 8.70 -16.70
N ASP A 262 1.03 7.43 -16.87
CA ASP A 262 1.37 6.35 -15.94
C ASP A 262 2.90 6.16 -15.84
N LYS A 263 3.61 6.15 -16.98
CA LYS A 263 5.08 6.09 -17.01
C LYS A 263 5.72 7.27 -16.29
N HIS A 264 5.15 8.48 -16.40
CA HIS A 264 5.67 9.64 -15.68
C HIS A 264 5.45 9.52 -14.17
N ILE A 265 4.31 9.00 -13.73
CA ILE A 265 4.05 8.76 -12.31
C ILE A 265 5.02 7.71 -11.74
N GLU A 266 5.29 6.65 -12.48
CA GLU A 266 6.26 5.61 -12.08
C GLU A 266 7.67 6.18 -11.92
N ARG A 267 8.11 7.06 -12.84
CA ARG A 267 9.40 7.76 -12.70
C ARG A 267 9.43 8.67 -11.48
N LEU A 268 8.37 9.43 -11.25
CA LEU A 268 8.26 10.30 -10.07
C LEU A 268 8.31 9.49 -8.78
N ASP A 269 7.71 8.31 -8.79
CA ASP A 269 7.70 7.39 -7.66
C ASP A 269 9.09 6.84 -7.35
N ALA A 270 9.81 6.39 -8.38
CA ALA A 270 11.19 5.98 -8.24
C ALA A 270 12.09 7.11 -7.70
N MET A 271 11.87 8.35 -8.13
CA MET A 271 12.57 9.52 -7.59
C MET A 271 12.21 9.78 -6.12
N ALA A 272 10.94 9.70 -5.75
CA ALA A 272 10.46 9.87 -4.39
C ALA A 272 11.09 8.83 -3.45
N MET A 273 11.06 7.55 -3.83
CA MET A 273 11.66 6.47 -3.04
C MET A 273 13.18 6.65 -2.86
N ARG A 274 13.90 7.04 -3.91
CA ARG A 274 15.35 7.31 -3.81
C ARG A 274 15.64 8.46 -2.85
N ASN A 275 14.82 9.50 -2.88
CA ASN A 275 15.00 10.65 -1.99
C ASN A 275 14.66 10.29 -0.54
N GLU A 276 13.59 9.51 -0.29
CA GLU A 276 13.31 9.00 1.06
C GLU A 276 14.44 8.14 1.62
N LYS A 277 15.03 7.26 0.79
CA LYS A 277 16.20 6.47 1.19
C LYS A 277 17.36 7.37 1.62
N LYS A 278 17.66 8.41 0.82
CA LYS A 278 18.71 9.40 1.16
C LYS A 278 18.41 10.18 2.43
N ILE A 279 17.14 10.52 2.69
CA ILE A 279 16.73 11.18 3.93
C ILE A 279 17.07 10.29 5.13
N ARG A 280 16.74 8.99 5.05
CA ARG A 280 17.05 8.02 6.11
C ARG A 280 18.56 7.89 6.34
N GLU A 281 19.33 7.73 5.26
CA GLU A 281 20.79 7.63 5.32
C GLU A 281 21.42 8.87 5.96
N LEU A 282 20.99 10.08 5.56
CA LEU A 282 21.48 11.34 6.15
C LEU A 282 21.09 11.48 7.62
N THR A 283 19.90 11.01 8.00
CA THR A 283 19.44 11.05 9.41
C THR A 283 20.29 10.12 10.28
N GLN A 284 20.56 8.90 9.80
CA GLN A 284 21.43 7.94 10.49
C GLN A 284 22.88 8.47 10.61
N GLN A 285 23.40 9.08 9.55
CA GLN A 285 24.74 9.71 9.59
C GLN A 285 24.77 10.89 10.58
N ALA A 286 23.73 11.72 10.60
CA ALA A 286 23.63 12.83 11.56
C ALA A 286 23.65 12.33 13.01
N GLU A 287 22.93 11.24 13.30
CA GLU A 287 22.96 10.60 14.63
C GLU A 287 24.34 10.08 14.99
N GLN A 288 25.01 9.38 14.07
CA GLN A 288 26.37 8.87 14.30
C GLN A 288 27.38 9.99 14.56
N TYR A 289 27.36 11.07 13.78
CA TYR A 289 28.25 12.21 14.00
C TYR A 289 27.95 12.92 15.31
N ALA A 290 26.68 13.00 15.72
CA ALA A 290 26.31 13.56 17.01
C ALA A 290 26.80 12.71 18.19
N LEU A 291 26.71 11.38 18.09
CA LEU A 291 27.23 10.46 19.12
C LEU A 291 28.76 10.55 19.26
N ASN A 292 29.46 10.75 18.14
CA ASN A 292 30.91 10.87 18.09
C ASN A 292 31.42 12.30 18.36
N TYR A 293 30.53 13.26 18.65
CA TYR A 293 30.87 14.68 18.80
C TYR A 293 31.64 15.27 17.59
N ASP A 294 31.39 14.75 16.38
CA ASP A 294 32.03 15.23 15.14
C ASP A 294 31.21 16.37 14.52
N TYR A 295 31.55 17.60 14.92
CA TYR A 295 30.91 18.83 14.46
C TYR A 295 31.11 19.11 12.96
N LYS A 296 32.25 18.70 12.41
CA LYS A 296 32.57 18.93 10.99
C LYS A 296 31.71 18.02 10.13
N GLY A 297 31.58 16.75 10.53
CA GLY A 297 30.67 15.80 9.90
C GLY A 297 29.20 16.27 9.94
N LEU A 298 28.75 16.77 11.09
CA LEU A 298 27.38 17.28 11.23
C LEU A 298 27.08 18.46 10.29
N THR A 299 28.03 19.40 10.16
CA THR A 299 27.89 20.55 9.26
C THR A 299 27.79 20.11 7.80
N GLU A 300 28.58 19.11 7.40
CA GLU A 300 28.52 18.55 6.06
C GLU A 300 27.18 17.86 5.78
N ILE A 301 26.65 17.10 6.73
CA ILE A 301 25.34 16.46 6.62
C ILE A 301 24.22 17.49 6.47
N ILE A 302 24.27 18.61 7.18
CA ILE A 302 23.29 19.68 7.05
C ILE A 302 23.31 20.28 5.64
N GLU A 303 24.49 20.48 5.05
CA GLU A 303 24.57 20.99 3.67
C GLU A 303 24.08 19.96 2.64
N ARG A 304 24.37 18.67 2.85
CA ARG A 304 23.82 17.58 2.02
C ARG A 304 22.29 17.50 2.14
N ALA A 305 21.75 17.61 3.35
CA ALA A 305 20.31 17.62 3.63
C ALA A 305 19.62 18.81 2.96
N LYS A 306 20.23 20.00 2.98
CA LYS A 306 19.75 21.19 2.27
C LYS A 306 19.69 20.97 0.76
N LYS A 307 20.76 20.44 0.15
CA LYS A 307 20.76 20.11 -1.29
C LYS A 307 19.67 19.09 -1.64
N LEU A 308 19.49 18.06 -0.81
CA LEU A 308 18.43 17.07 -0.99
C LEU A 308 17.03 17.71 -0.89
N GLN A 309 16.85 18.67 0.02
CA GLN A 309 15.59 19.39 0.15
C GLN A 309 15.30 20.28 -1.06
N ASP A 310 16.30 20.92 -1.65
CA ASP A 310 16.13 21.67 -2.89
C ASP A 310 15.69 20.75 -4.04
N GLN A 311 16.27 19.55 -4.13
CA GLN A 311 15.84 18.50 -5.07
C GLN A 311 14.40 18.07 -4.81
N ASN A 312 14.02 17.84 -3.54
CA ASN A 312 12.65 17.52 -3.15
C ASN A 312 11.66 18.62 -3.53
N SER A 313 12.04 19.89 -3.39
CA SER A 313 11.20 21.01 -3.80
C SER A 313 10.90 21.00 -5.31
N GLN A 314 11.88 20.66 -6.14
CA GLN A 314 11.67 20.50 -7.58
C GLN A 314 10.80 19.29 -7.91
N LEU A 315 10.99 18.18 -7.18
CA LEU A 315 10.13 17.00 -7.29
C LEU A 315 8.68 17.35 -6.94
N PHE A 316 8.43 18.10 -5.86
CA PHE A 316 7.10 18.55 -5.48
C PHE A 316 6.45 19.42 -6.55
N LYS A 317 7.20 20.37 -7.14
CA LYS A 317 6.69 21.18 -8.26
C LYS A 317 6.29 20.32 -9.45
N THR A 318 7.04 19.24 -9.71
CA THR A 318 6.75 18.32 -10.81
C THR A 318 5.51 17.48 -10.52
N ILE A 319 5.39 16.96 -9.30
CA ILE A 319 4.19 16.26 -8.80
C ILE A 319 2.96 17.17 -8.91
N ASP A 320 3.04 18.42 -8.44
CA ASP A 320 1.93 19.38 -8.51
C ASP A 320 1.51 19.68 -9.96
N ARG A 321 2.48 19.83 -10.88
CA ARG A 321 2.18 20.01 -12.31
C ARG A 321 1.47 18.78 -12.87
N MET A 322 1.88 17.58 -12.46
CA MET A 322 1.27 16.34 -12.90
C MET A 322 -0.16 16.18 -12.38
N GLU A 323 -0.37 16.50 -11.11
CA GLU A 323 -1.67 16.49 -10.45
C GLU A 323 -2.66 17.45 -11.14
N ARG A 324 -2.19 18.65 -11.52
CA ARG A 324 -3.00 19.60 -12.31
C ARG A 324 -3.32 19.09 -13.70
N LYS A 325 -2.36 18.46 -14.40
CA LYS A 325 -2.60 17.85 -15.71
C LYS A 325 -3.65 16.75 -15.62
N LEU A 326 -3.54 15.86 -14.63
CA LEU A 326 -4.53 14.82 -14.35
C LEU A 326 -5.92 15.42 -14.08
N SER A 327 -5.99 16.45 -13.24
CA SER A 327 -7.26 17.13 -12.92
C SER A 327 -7.88 17.81 -14.15
N ALA A 328 -7.05 18.43 -15.01
CA ALA A 328 -7.51 19.03 -16.25
C ALA A 328 -8.04 18.00 -17.25
N ILE A 329 -7.38 16.83 -17.34
CA ILE A 329 -7.86 15.70 -18.13
C ILE A 329 -9.21 15.22 -17.60
N ALA A 330 -9.32 15.02 -16.28
CA ALA A 330 -10.57 14.63 -15.63
C ALA A 330 -11.70 15.65 -15.88
N GLN A 331 -11.41 16.95 -15.82
CA GLN A 331 -12.40 17.99 -16.09
C GLN A 331 -12.85 18.01 -17.55
N LYS A 332 -11.91 17.86 -18.48
CA LYS A 332 -12.24 17.79 -19.92
C LYS A 332 -13.17 16.61 -20.21
N VAL A 333 -12.87 15.48 -19.60
CA VAL A 333 -13.66 14.25 -19.61
C VAL A 333 -15.08 14.52 -19.10
N ILE A 334 -15.25 15.16 -17.94
CA ILE A 334 -16.58 15.52 -17.41
C ILE A 334 -17.36 16.42 -18.37
N ASN A 335 -16.69 17.44 -18.94
CA ASN A 335 -17.34 18.40 -19.82
C ASN A 335 -17.76 17.77 -21.17
N GLU A 336 -16.98 16.82 -21.69
CA GLU A 336 -17.34 16.05 -22.88
C GLU A 336 -18.58 15.18 -22.64
N THR A 337 -18.74 14.59 -21.44
CA THR A 337 -19.93 13.79 -21.09
C THR A 337 -21.20 14.64 -21.04
N LYS A 338 -21.15 15.78 -20.33
CA LYS A 338 -22.31 16.66 -20.22
C LYS A 338 -22.81 17.16 -21.58
N ARG A 339 -21.90 17.38 -22.53
CA ARG A 339 -22.26 17.80 -23.90
C ARG A 339 -22.87 16.69 -24.74
N GLY A 340 -22.48 15.43 -24.49
CA GLY A 340 -23.07 14.27 -25.16
C GLY A 340 -24.52 14.02 -24.71
N GLU A 341 -24.79 14.17 -23.41
CA GLU A 341 -26.14 14.03 -22.85
C GLU A 341 -27.09 15.13 -23.33
N SER A 342 -26.62 16.37 -23.53
CA SER A 342 -27.45 17.48 -24.02
C SER A 342 -27.81 17.44 -25.51
N HIS A 343 -27.30 16.45 -26.26
CA HIS A 343 -27.55 16.29 -27.70
C HIS A 343 -28.32 15.00 -28.02
N GLU A 344 -29.00 14.41 -27.05
CA GLU A 344 -29.97 13.35 -27.32
C GLU A 344 -31.06 13.92 -28.25
N PRO A 345 -31.23 13.39 -29.47
CA PRO A 345 -32.21 13.90 -30.41
C PRO A 345 -33.60 13.69 -29.83
N GLU A 346 -34.42 14.75 -29.83
CA GLU A 346 -35.84 14.62 -29.52
C GLU A 346 -36.42 13.46 -30.34
N PRO A 347 -37.15 12.53 -29.71
CA PRO A 347 -37.81 11.47 -30.45
C PRO A 347 -38.80 12.15 -31.40
N ASN A 348 -38.52 12.07 -32.70
CA ASN A 348 -39.45 12.51 -33.74
C ASN A 348 -40.79 11.82 -33.46
N ALA A 349 -41.78 12.62 -33.07
CA ALA A 349 -43.16 12.21 -32.84
C ALA A 349 -43.88 11.96 -34.16
#